data_AF-A0A1R2ANK4-F1
#
_entry.id   AF-A0A1R2ANK4-F1
#
_cell.length_a   1.000
_cell.length_b   1.000
_cell.length_c   1.000
_cell.angle_alpha   90.00
_cell.angle_beta   90.00
_cell.angle_gamma   90.00
#
_symmetry.space_group_name_H-M   'P 1'
#
loop_
_entity.id
_entity.type
_entity.pdbx_description
1 polymer ?
#
loop_
_entity_poly.entity_id
_entity_poly.type
_entity_poly.pdbx_seq_one_letter_code
_entity_poly.pdbx_strand_id
1 'polypeptide(L)'
;MAIDELLYDPEAIDGSHACIPACINQGVCQNKICFCLMPYGGDYCEVDLGVTTRLSIELFIAFLILGLIIGFMLVFFLRFAWDCIFYKEKEPLKEDEDAWQA
;
A
#
# COMPACT_ATOMS: atom_id res chain seq x y z
N MET A 1 -54.21 -33.44 10.05
CA MET A 1 -52.92 -33.20 9.39
C MET A 1 -53.07 -31.93 8.59
N ALA A 2 -52.53 -30.82 9.08
CA ALA A 2 -52.47 -29.54 8.37
C ALA A 2 -51.07 -28.98 8.60
N ILE A 3 -50.17 -29.32 7.69
CA ILE A 3 -48.82 -28.77 7.56
C ILE A 3 -48.46 -28.95 6.08
N ASP A 4 -48.86 -27.98 5.26
CA ASP A 4 -48.17 -27.62 4.01
C ASP A 4 -48.68 -26.28 3.46
N GLU A 5 -48.91 -25.32 4.37
CA GLU A 5 -49.17 -23.91 4.02
C GLU A 5 -47.90 -23.07 4.30
N LEU A 6 -46.72 -23.67 4.05
CA LEU A 6 -45.48 -22.91 3.92
C LEU A 6 -45.45 -22.32 2.51
N LEU A 7 -46.15 -21.18 2.39
CA LEU A 7 -45.76 -20.00 1.62
C LEU A 7 -44.88 -20.30 0.39
N TYR A 8 -45.47 -20.94 -0.63
CA TYR A 8 -44.99 -20.77 -1.98
C TYR A 8 -45.28 -19.32 -2.35
N ASP A 9 -44.28 -18.46 -2.17
CA ASP A 9 -44.37 -17.05 -2.53
C ASP A 9 -44.27 -16.93 -4.07
N PRO A 10 -45.37 -16.62 -4.77
CA PRO A 10 -45.36 -16.48 -6.22
C PRO A 10 -44.54 -15.25 -6.68
N GLU A 11 -44.16 -14.35 -5.78
CA GLU A 11 -43.30 -13.19 -6.09
C GLU A 11 -41.85 -13.61 -6.42
N ALA A 12 -41.44 -14.82 -6.03
CA ALA A 12 -40.11 -15.34 -6.38
C ALA A 12 -39.99 -15.81 -7.85
N ILE A 13 -41.10 -15.85 -8.61
CA ILE A 13 -41.13 -16.33 -10.01
C ILE A 13 -41.44 -15.21 -10.99
N ASP A 14 -42.02 -14.11 -10.52
CA ASP A 14 -42.20 -12.94 -11.37
C ASP A 14 -40.87 -12.22 -11.50
N GLY A 15 -40.35 -12.14 -12.72
CA GLY A 15 -39.18 -11.33 -13.09
C GLY A 15 -39.33 -9.83 -12.75
N SER A 16 -40.40 -9.43 -12.06
CA SER A 16 -40.61 -8.13 -11.43
C SER A 16 -39.46 -7.68 -10.52
N HIS A 17 -38.68 -8.57 -9.90
CA HIS A 17 -37.45 -8.17 -9.18
C HIS A 17 -36.14 -8.51 -9.91
N ALA A 18 -36.24 -9.16 -11.07
CA ALA A 18 -35.08 -9.52 -11.88
C ALA A 18 -34.55 -8.30 -12.65
N CYS A 19 -33.23 -8.22 -12.76
CA CYS A 19 -32.56 -7.21 -13.56
C CYS A 19 -32.60 -7.68 -15.02
N ILE A 20 -33.15 -6.84 -15.90
CA ILE A 20 -33.21 -7.11 -17.35
C ILE A 20 -32.60 -5.89 -18.07
N PRO A 21 -31.42 -6.04 -18.71
CA PRO A 21 -30.59 -7.25 -18.79
C PRO A 21 -30.00 -7.69 -17.44
N ALA A 22 -29.60 -8.97 -17.36
CA ALA A 22 -28.91 -9.48 -16.18
C ALA A 22 -27.58 -8.75 -15.95
N CYS A 23 -27.16 -8.62 -14.69
CA CYS A 23 -25.88 -8.01 -14.34
C CYS A 23 -24.71 -8.78 -15.00
N ILE A 24 -23.92 -8.11 -15.82
CA ILE A 24 -22.98 -8.75 -16.76
C ILE A 24 -21.76 -9.35 -16.03
N ASN A 25 -21.08 -8.56 -15.19
CA ASN A 25 -19.84 -8.96 -14.51
C ASN A 25 -20.07 -9.31 -13.04
N GLN A 26 -20.86 -10.37 -12.78
CA GLN A 26 -20.98 -11.00 -11.45
C GLN A 26 -21.56 -10.08 -10.34
N GLY A 27 -22.59 -9.31 -10.68
CA GLY A 27 -23.37 -8.51 -9.72
C GLY A 27 -24.55 -9.26 -9.11
N VAL A 28 -24.96 -8.86 -7.90
CA VAL A 28 -26.19 -9.36 -7.27
C VAL A 28 -27.34 -8.45 -7.68
N CYS A 29 -28.38 -9.00 -8.29
CA CYS A 29 -29.59 -8.24 -8.57
C CYS A 29 -30.48 -8.20 -7.34
N GLN A 30 -30.84 -7.00 -6.90
CA GLN A 30 -31.82 -6.80 -5.84
C GLN A 30 -32.71 -5.60 -6.19
N ASN A 31 -34.03 -5.82 -6.25
CA ASN A 31 -35.01 -4.79 -6.58
C ASN A 31 -34.72 -4.04 -7.89
N LYS A 32 -34.37 -4.77 -8.96
CA LYS A 32 -34.00 -4.22 -10.28
C LYS A 32 -32.72 -3.37 -10.31
N ILE A 33 -31.93 -3.39 -9.24
CA ILE A 33 -30.64 -2.70 -9.17
C ILE A 33 -29.53 -3.75 -9.10
N CYS A 34 -28.50 -3.60 -9.94
CA CYS A 34 -27.31 -4.43 -9.91
C CYS A 34 -26.32 -3.92 -8.86
N PHE A 35 -26.05 -4.73 -7.84
CA PHE A 35 -24.96 -4.50 -6.90
C PHE A 35 -23.69 -5.16 -7.45
N CYS A 36 -22.83 -4.33 -8.05
CA CYS A 36 -21.61 -4.77 -8.72
C CYS A 36 -20.49 -5.12 -7.75
N LEU A 37 -19.76 -6.20 -8.04
CA LEU A 37 -18.55 -6.55 -7.33
C LEU A 37 -17.37 -5.73 -7.86
N MET A 38 -16.49 -5.25 -6.97
CA MET A 38 -15.26 -4.55 -7.37
C MET A 38 -14.41 -5.48 -8.27
N PRO A 39 -13.86 -5.00 -9.41
CA PRO A 39 -13.76 -3.61 -9.86
C PRO A 39 -14.84 -3.13 -10.83
N TYR A 40 -15.97 -3.81 -10.94
CA TYR A 40 -16.99 -3.48 -11.93
C TYR A 40 -18.00 -2.45 -11.41
N GLY A 41 -18.55 -1.65 -12.32
CA GLY A 41 -19.58 -0.65 -12.08
C GLY A 41 -20.44 -0.40 -13.32
N GLY A 42 -21.35 0.58 -13.24
CA GLY A 42 -22.39 0.80 -14.25
C GLY A 42 -23.73 0.19 -13.84
N ASP A 43 -24.79 0.50 -14.58
CA ASP A 43 -26.16 0.09 -14.25
C ASP A 43 -26.33 -1.43 -14.30
N TYR A 44 -25.50 -2.12 -15.09
CA TYR A 44 -25.49 -3.57 -15.27
C TYR A 44 -24.10 -4.19 -15.04
N CYS A 45 -23.22 -3.49 -14.32
CA CYS A 45 -21.83 -3.90 -14.07
C CYS A 45 -21.00 -4.08 -15.35
N GLU A 46 -21.33 -3.34 -16.42
CA GLU A 46 -20.67 -3.42 -17.73
C GLU A 46 -19.33 -2.67 -17.78
N VAL A 47 -19.11 -1.75 -16.86
CA VAL A 47 -17.91 -0.91 -16.82
C VAL A 47 -16.87 -1.54 -15.91
N ASP A 48 -15.68 -1.82 -16.44
CA ASP A 48 -14.51 -2.10 -15.62
C ASP A 48 -13.95 -0.78 -15.10
N LEU A 49 -14.10 -0.51 -13.80
CA LEU A 49 -13.60 0.71 -13.19
C LEU A 49 -12.09 0.69 -12.99
N GLY A 50 -11.43 -0.44 -13.29
CA GLY A 50 -9.98 -0.58 -13.28
C GLY A 50 -9.43 -0.03 -11.97
N VAL A 51 -9.64 -0.75 -10.86
CA VAL A 51 -8.97 -0.44 -9.59
C VAL A 51 -7.47 -0.59 -9.78
N THR A 52 -6.88 0.48 -10.27
CA THR A 52 -5.45 0.71 -10.33
C THR A 52 -5.05 0.91 -8.88
N THR A 53 -4.50 -0.14 -8.28
CA THR A 53 -3.89 -0.03 -6.95
C THR A 53 -2.85 1.08 -7.02
N ARG A 54 -3.20 2.27 -6.53
CA ARG A 54 -2.31 3.45 -6.46
C ARG A 54 -1.09 3.25 -5.55
N LEU A 55 -0.94 2.05 -5.00
CA LEU A 55 0.13 1.68 -4.08
C LEU A 55 1.53 1.61 -4.73
N SER A 56 1.68 1.60 -6.06
CA SER A 56 3.01 1.38 -6.66
C SER A 56 3.96 2.57 -6.52
N ILE A 57 3.52 3.79 -6.83
CA ILE A 57 4.40 4.97 -6.87
C ILE A 57 4.68 5.52 -5.47
N GLU A 58 3.66 5.59 -4.62
CA GLU A 58 3.80 6.11 -3.25
C GLU A 58 4.76 5.26 -2.42
N LEU A 59 4.68 3.93 -2.54
CA LEU A 59 5.60 3.02 -1.85
C LEU A 59 7.02 3.13 -2.40
N PHE A 60 7.18 3.24 -3.72
CA PHE A 60 8.49 3.38 -4.33
C PHE A 60 9.23 4.63 -3.84
N ILE A 61 8.53 5.78 -3.81
CA ILE A 61 9.09 7.03 -3.29
C ILE A 61 9.44 6.89 -1.80
N ALA A 62 8.55 6.29 -0.99
CA ALA A 62 8.81 6.07 0.42
C ALA A 62 10.08 5.21 0.67
N PHE A 63 10.26 4.12 -0.07
CA PHE A 63 11.45 3.28 0.04
C PHE A 63 12.73 4.00 -0.40
N LEU A 64 12.69 4.83 -1.44
CA LEU A 64 13.84 5.63 -1.85
C LEU A 64 14.24 6.63 -0.76
N ILE A 65 13.28 7.34 -0.19
CA ILE A 65 13.55 8.30 0.90
C ILE A 65 14.13 7.58 2.12
N LEU A 66 13.52 6.47 2.53
CA LEU A 66 13.98 5.68 3.67
C LEU A 66 15.39 5.12 3.45
N GLY A 67 15.69 4.64 2.25
CA GLY A 67 17.02 4.17 1.87
C GLY A 67 18.07 5.28 1.92
N LEU A 68 17.75 6.49 1.46
CA LEU A 68 18.65 7.64 1.54
C LEU A 68 18.91 8.06 2.99
N ILE A 69 17.89 8.08 3.85
CA ILE A 69 18.03 8.42 5.27
C ILE A 69 18.90 7.38 5.97
N ILE A 70 18.63 6.09 5.78
CA ILE A 70 19.40 5.00 6.39
C ILE A 70 20.85 5.03 5.90
N GLY A 71 21.06 5.22 4.59
CA GLY A 71 22.40 5.34 4.02
C GLY A 71 23.17 6.53 4.59
N PHE A 72 22.53 7.69 4.68
CA PHE A 72 23.15 8.89 5.27
C PHE A 72 23.50 8.67 6.75
N MET A 73 22.59 8.08 7.52
CA MET A 73 22.83 7.76 8.93
C MET A 73 23.98 6.77 9.09
N LEU A 74 24.02 5.68 8.30
CA LEU A 74 25.12 4.71 8.35
C LEU A 74 26.47 5.35 8.04
N VAL A 75 26.56 6.19 7.01
CA VAL A 75 27.82 6.90 6.69
C VAL A 75 28.22 7.84 7.82
N PHE A 76 27.27 8.58 8.39
CA PHE A 76 27.53 9.49 9.51
C PHE A 76 28.04 8.72 10.74
N PHE A 77 27.39 7.62 11.11
CA PHE A 77 27.80 6.79 12.23
C PHE A 77 29.14 6.10 12.00
N LEU A 78 29.39 5.57 10.80
CA LEU A 78 30.69 4.96 10.46
C LEU A 78 31.81 5.98 10.52
N ARG A 79 31.58 7.21 10.02
CA ARG A 79 32.55 8.30 10.10
C ARG A 79 32.78 8.73 11.54
N PHE A 80 31.71 8.89 12.31
CA PHE A 80 31.80 9.24 13.73
C PHE A 80 32.58 8.18 14.52
N ALA A 81 32.30 6.89 14.28
CA ALA A 81 33.05 5.80 14.89
C ALA A 81 34.51 5.79 14.47
N TRP A 82 34.80 6.02 13.18
CA TRP A 82 36.17 6.14 12.67
C TRP A 82 36.92 7.29 13.34
N ASP A 83 36.30 8.47 13.40
CA ASP A 83 36.89 9.64 14.05
C ASP A 83 37.11 9.38 15.54
N CYS A 84 36.15 8.78 16.25
CA CYS A 84 36.32 8.41 17.67
C CYS A 84 37.45 7.40 17.91
N ILE A 85 37.63 6.41 17.03
CA ILE A 85 38.65 5.37 17.20
C ILE A 85 40.04 5.89 16.78
N PHE A 86 40.14 6.50 15.60
CA PHE A 86 41.43 6.87 14.99
C PHE A 86 41.95 8.25 15.38
N TYR A 87 41.12 9.14 15.95
CA TYR A 87 41.62 10.44 16.43
C TYR A 87 42.61 10.29 17.60
N LYS A 88 42.48 9.21 18.38
CA LYS A 88 43.33 8.97 19.55
C LYS A 88 44.81 8.72 19.20
N GLU A 89 45.13 8.38 17.95
CA GLU A 89 46.49 8.04 17.53
C GLU A 89 47.22 9.21 16.84
N LYS A 90 46.52 10.33 16.59
CA LYS A 90 47.12 11.57 16.07
C LYS A 90 47.40 12.58 17.18
N GLU A 91 48.14 12.19 18.22
CA GLU A 91 48.91 13.22 18.93
C GLU A 91 50.10 13.58 18.03
N PRO A 92 50.21 14.82 17.52
CA PRO A 92 51.42 15.23 16.84
C PRO A 92 52.56 15.16 17.84
N LEU A 93 53.63 14.43 17.49
CA LEU A 93 54.92 14.61 18.13
C LEU A 93 55.17 16.13 18.17
N LYS A 94 55.22 16.71 19.37
CA LYS A 94 55.80 18.04 19.54
C LYS A 94 57.28 17.85 19.24
N GLU A 95 57.64 18.15 18.01
CA GLU A 95 59.04 18.22 17.62
C GLU A 95 59.64 19.44 18.34
N ASP A 96 60.70 19.17 19.06
CA ASP A 96 61.34 20.05 20.02
C ASP A 96 62.06 21.19 19.29
N GLU A 97 61.32 22.15 18.74
CA GLU A 97 61.85 23.34 18.05
C GLU A 97 62.45 24.41 19.01
N ASP A 98 62.72 24.04 20.26
CA ASP A 98 63.28 24.95 21.28
C ASP A 98 64.77 24.65 21.59
N ALA A 99 65.35 23.60 21.00
CA ALA A 99 66.69 23.10 21.37
C ALA A 99 67.89 23.83 20.71
N TRP A 100 67.66 24.83 19.85
CA TRP A 100 68.74 25.56 19.16
C TRP A 100 68.76 27.08 19.42
N GLN A 101 68.15 27.57 20.52
CA GLN A 101 68.20 28.98 20.92
C GLN A 101 69.10 29.27 22.15
N ALA A 102 70.12 28.45 22.42
CA ALA A 102 71.11 28.70 23.47
C ALA A 102 72.56 28.64 22.95
#